data_AF-A0A2V9WT95-F1
#
_entry.id   AF-A0A2V9WT95-F1
#
_cell.length_a   1.000
_cell.length_b   1.000
_cell.length_c   1.000
_cell.angle_alpha   90.00
_cell.angle_beta   90.00
_cell.angle_gamma   90.00
#
_symmetry.space_group_name_H-M   'P 1'
#
loop_
_entity.id
_entity.type
_entity.pdbx_description
1 polymer ?
#
loop_
_entity_poly.entity_id
_entity_poly.type
_entity_poly.pdbx_seq_one_letter_code
_entity_poly.pdbx_strand_id
1 'polypeptide(L)'
;MTLKTQAPECNHSGAPLRWRGRGSLHRTYAPVSAHRGVSMPARKRIILLIEDEQQQLSLHEMVLELSGYTVLTASSGRQGLALLSSHRVDEVLLDY
;
A
#
# COMPACT_ATOMS: atom_id res chain seq x y z
N MET A 1 -26.84 10.95 -21.11
CA MET A 1 -26.26 11.21 -22.45
C MET A 1 -24.75 11.17 -22.31
N THR A 2 -24.12 10.27 -23.06
CA THR A 2 -22.79 9.69 -22.85
C THR A 2 -21.65 10.67 -23.15
N LEU A 3 -20.77 10.94 -22.18
CA LEU A 3 -19.50 11.64 -22.43
C LEU A 3 -18.49 10.63 -22.99
N LYS A 4 -18.18 10.77 -24.29
CA LYS A 4 -17.06 10.07 -24.93
C LYS A 4 -15.75 10.67 -24.39
N THR A 5 -14.98 9.89 -23.65
CA THR A 5 -13.58 10.22 -23.34
C THR A 5 -12.73 9.87 -24.56
N GLN A 6 -12.28 10.88 -25.30
CA GLN A 6 -11.33 10.73 -26.40
C GLN A 6 -9.91 10.88 -25.84
N ALA A 7 -9.08 9.85 -25.98
CA ALA A 7 -7.66 9.89 -25.61
C ALA A 7 -6.88 10.85 -26.52
N PRO A 8 -5.82 11.53 -26.03
CA PRO A 8 -5.03 12.43 -26.87
C PRO A 8 -4.16 11.66 -27.87
N GLU A 9 -4.16 12.15 -29.11
CA GLU A 9 -3.48 11.61 -30.28
C GLU A 9 -1.96 11.87 -30.21
N CYS A 10 -1.15 10.82 -30.26
CA CYS A 10 0.32 10.90 -30.32
C CYS A 10 0.78 11.02 -31.78
N ASN A 11 1.69 11.96 -32.08
CA ASN A 11 2.36 11.98 -33.38
C ASN A 11 3.57 11.00 -33.40
N HIS A 12 4.02 10.67 -34.61
CA HIS A 12 4.93 9.56 -34.94
C HIS A 12 6.39 9.77 -34.48
N SER A 13 6.66 10.77 -33.65
CA SER A 13 7.99 11.08 -33.09
C SER A 13 8.01 11.18 -31.55
N GLY A 14 6.90 10.88 -30.87
CA GLY A 14 6.90 10.57 -29.43
C GLY A 14 7.29 11.70 -28.48
N ALA A 15 7.19 12.97 -28.87
CA ALA A 15 7.50 14.11 -28.01
C ALA A 15 6.25 14.98 -27.74
N PRO A 16 5.90 15.27 -26.47
CA PRO A 16 4.71 16.05 -26.15
C PRO A 16 4.87 17.53 -26.54
N LEU A 17 3.83 18.08 -27.17
CA LEU A 17 3.72 19.49 -27.53
C LEU A 17 3.71 20.37 -26.26
N ARG A 18 4.56 21.40 -26.30
CA ARG A 18 4.87 22.35 -25.22
C ARG A 18 3.68 23.29 -24.97
N TRP A 19 2.98 23.11 -23.84
CA TRP A 19 1.90 23.99 -23.39
C TRP A 19 2.44 25.37 -22.95
N ARG A 20 1.82 26.45 -23.41
CA ARG A 20 2.07 27.82 -22.93
C ARG A 20 0.76 28.38 -22.36
N GLY A 21 0.59 28.36 -21.04
CA GLY A 21 -0.57 28.90 -20.35
C GLY A 21 -0.28 29.11 -18.86
N ARG A 22 -0.53 30.32 -18.37
CA ARG A 22 -0.26 30.82 -17.01
C ARG A 22 -0.96 29.97 -15.93
N GLY A 23 -0.22 29.55 -14.91
CA GLY A 23 -0.76 28.92 -13.71
C GLY A 23 0.36 28.32 -12.85
N SER A 24 0.30 28.56 -11.55
CA SER A 24 1.25 28.19 -10.51
C SER A 24 1.58 26.68 -10.44
N LEU A 25 2.73 26.38 -9.82
CA LEU A 25 3.27 25.09 -9.36
C LEU A 25 4.17 24.32 -10.34
N HIS A 26 5.48 24.39 -10.11
CA HIS A 26 6.35 23.20 -10.19
C HIS A 26 7.61 23.42 -9.33
N ARG A 27 7.76 22.62 -8.27
CA ARG A 27 9.08 22.28 -7.76
C ARG A 27 9.46 20.97 -8.45
N THR A 28 10.26 21.09 -9.50
CA THR A 28 10.80 19.93 -10.22
C THR A 28 11.82 19.24 -9.32
N TYR A 29 11.56 18.01 -8.92
CA TYR A 29 12.63 17.09 -8.52
C TYR A 29 12.89 16.18 -9.71
N ALA A 30 14.07 16.36 -10.32
CA ALA A 30 14.59 15.53 -11.39
C ALA A 30 14.82 14.08 -10.89
N PRO A 31 14.74 13.06 -11.75
CA PRO A 31 15.03 11.70 -11.35
C PRO A 31 16.55 11.54 -11.15
N VAL A 32 16.99 11.29 -9.93
CA VAL A 32 18.38 10.88 -9.66
C VAL A 32 18.50 9.37 -9.87
N SER A 33 19.08 9.03 -11.02
CA SER A 33 19.94 7.89 -11.31
C SER A 33 19.47 6.47 -10.91
N ALA A 34 19.19 5.72 -11.97
CA ALA A 34 19.10 4.28 -12.01
C ALA A 34 20.33 3.59 -11.39
N HIS A 35 20.12 2.95 -10.24
CA HIS A 35 20.85 1.74 -9.90
C HIS A 35 19.97 0.57 -10.35
N ARG A 36 20.43 -0.20 -11.34
CA ARG A 36 19.89 -1.55 -11.60
C ARG A 36 20.29 -2.45 -10.44
N GLY A 37 19.66 -2.27 -9.29
CA GLY A 37 19.57 -3.31 -8.28
C GLY A 37 18.56 -4.33 -8.75
N VAL A 38 18.90 -5.61 -8.71
CA VAL A 38 17.89 -6.67 -8.77
C VAL A 38 16.87 -6.38 -7.67
N SER A 39 15.65 -6.00 -8.06
CA SER A 39 14.54 -5.80 -7.12
C SER A 39 14.22 -7.15 -6.51
N MET A 40 14.78 -7.45 -5.34
CA MET A 40 14.28 -8.56 -4.54
C MET A 40 12.80 -8.31 -4.26
N PRO A 41 11.92 -9.32 -4.41
CA PRO A 41 10.52 -9.15 -4.07
C PRO A 41 10.43 -8.68 -2.62
N ALA A 42 9.74 -7.58 -2.39
CA ALA A 42 9.52 -7.08 -1.04
C ALA A 42 8.83 -8.18 -0.22
N ARG A 43 9.36 -8.47 0.98
CA ARG A 43 8.72 -9.42 1.90
C ARG A 43 7.31 -8.91 2.26
N LYS A 44 6.34 -9.81 2.42
CA LYS A 44 5.04 -9.46 2.98
C LYS A 44 5.23 -8.91 4.40
N ARG A 45 4.58 -7.80 4.73
CA ARG A 45 4.58 -7.24 6.08
C ARG A 45 3.68 -8.07 6.98
N ILE A 46 4.10 -8.25 8.24
CA ILE A 46 3.37 -9.01 9.26
C ILE A 46 2.65 -8.04 10.19
N ILE A 47 1.33 -8.18 10.31
CA ILE A 47 0.49 -7.41 11.22
C ILE A 47 0.00 -8.33 12.34
N LEU A 48 0.13 -7.90 13.59
CA LEU A 48 -0.58 -8.50 14.71
C LEU A 48 -1.92 -7.80 14.91
N LEU A 49 -3.02 -8.51 14.70
CA LEU A 49 -4.38 -8.05 14.96
C LEU A 49 -4.85 -8.56 16.33
N ILE A 50 -5.26 -7.65 17.21
CA ILE A 50 -5.83 -7.95 18.53
C ILE A 50 -7.28 -7.47 18.56
N GLU A 51 -8.22 -8.40 18.67
CA GLU A 51 -9.66 -8.18 18.55
C GLU A 51 -10.40 -9.26 19.37
N ASP A 52 -11.27 -8.86 20.31
CA ASP A 52 -11.90 -9.78 21.25
C ASP A 52 -13.20 -10.41 20.71
N GLU A 53 -13.78 -9.82 19.66
CA GLU A 53 -14.97 -10.34 19.00
C GLU A 53 -14.61 -11.18 17.76
N GLN A 54 -14.94 -12.48 17.81
CA GLN A 54 -14.46 -13.45 16.83
C GLN A 54 -14.94 -13.19 15.39
N GLN A 55 -16.13 -12.62 15.18
CA GLN A 55 -16.64 -12.31 13.84
C GLN A 55 -15.86 -11.14 13.22
N GLN A 56 -15.61 -10.07 13.98
CA GLN A 56 -14.75 -8.95 13.60
C GLN A 56 -13.32 -9.39 13.36
N LEU A 57 -12.77 -10.26 14.24
CA LEU A 57 -11.42 -10.80 14.06
C LEU A 57 -11.28 -11.50 12.70
N SER A 58 -12.25 -12.34 12.36
CA SER A 58 -12.26 -13.11 11.10
C SER A 58 -12.43 -12.21 9.88
N LEU A 59 -13.27 -11.17 9.97
CA LEU A 59 -13.48 -10.20 8.91
C LEU A 59 -12.22 -9.35 8.66
N HIS A 60 -11.62 -8.82 9.73
CA HIS A 60 -10.41 -8.00 9.66
C HIS A 60 -9.21 -8.80 9.16
N GLU A 61 -9.02 -10.03 9.65
CA GLU A 61 -7.99 -10.95 9.15
C GLU A 61 -8.12 -11.15 7.64
N MET A 62 -9.31 -11.49 7.14
CA MET A 62 -9.56 -11.67 5.71
C MET A 62 -9.22 -10.42 4.89
N VAL A 63 -9.65 -9.23 5.34
CA VAL A 63 -9.40 -7.97 4.63
C VAL A 63 -7.90 -7.65 4.57
N LEU A 64 -7.19 -7.87 5.67
CA LEU A 64 -5.74 -7.63 5.76
C LEU A 64 -4.95 -8.63 4.88
N GLU A 65 -5.34 -9.90 4.89
CA GLU A 65 -4.71 -10.91 4.03
C GLU A 65 -4.93 -10.62 2.53
N LEU A 66 -6.15 -10.24 2.14
CA LEU A 66 -6.47 -9.81 0.77
C LEU A 66 -5.68 -8.55 0.36
N SER A 67 -5.31 -7.71 1.32
CA SER A 67 -4.46 -6.54 1.12
C SER A 67 -2.96 -6.90 1.00
N GLY A 68 -2.59 -8.17 1.08
CA GLY A 68 -1.24 -8.67 0.88
C GLY A 68 -0.39 -8.80 2.15
N TYR A 69 -0.99 -8.63 3.34
CA TYR A 69 -0.32 -8.83 4.62
C TYR A 69 -0.28 -10.30 5.01
N THR A 70 0.65 -10.62 5.91
CA THR A 70 0.57 -11.81 6.76
C THR A 70 -0.02 -11.36 8.09
N VAL A 71 -1.05 -12.04 8.58
CA VAL A 71 -1.73 -11.65 9.82
C VAL A 71 -1.45 -12.67 10.91
N LEU A 72 -1.08 -12.19 12.09
CA LEU A 72 -1.13 -12.96 13.32
C LEU A 72 -2.33 -12.44 14.12
N THR A 73 -3.15 -13.34 14.65
CA THR A 73 -4.38 -12.97 15.37
C THR A 73 -4.26 -13.26 16.86
N ALA A 74 -4.89 -12.42 17.67
CA ALA A 74 -5.04 -12.61 19.11
C ALA A 74 -6.43 -12.15 19.56
N SER A 75 -7.10 -12.93 20.40
CA SER A 75 -8.39 -12.58 20.98
C SER A 75 -8.29 -11.81 22.30
N SER A 76 -7.07 -11.45 22.71
CA SER A 76 -6.83 -10.67 23.93
C SER A 76 -5.45 -10.03 23.91
N GLY A 77 -5.29 -8.94 24.68
CA GLY A 77 -4.00 -8.29 24.86
C GLY A 77 -2.92 -9.22 25.44
N ARG A 78 -3.29 -10.18 26.31
CA ARG A 78 -2.34 -11.16 26.87
C ARG A 78 -1.77 -12.06 25.77
N GLN A 79 -2.62 -12.57 24.89
CA GLN A 79 -2.20 -13.37 23.74
C GLN A 79 -1.37 -12.52 22.78
N GLY A 80 -1.78 -11.27 22.52
CA GLY A 80 -1.03 -10.34 21.68
C GLY A 80 0.39 -10.07 22.20
N LEU A 81 0.55 -9.82 23.50
CA LEU A 81 1.88 -9.63 24.12
C LEU A 81 2.76 -10.89 24.02
N ALA A 82 2.17 -12.08 24.16
CA ALA A 82 2.89 -13.34 23.98
C ALA A 82 3.38 -13.52 22.53
N LEU A 83 2.54 -13.16 21.55
CA LEU A 83 2.91 -13.17 20.13
C LEU A 83 4.00 -12.15 19.81
N LEU A 84 3.90 -10.92 20.33
CA LEU A 84 4.94 -9.89 20.20
C LEU A 84 6.30 -10.32 20.75
N SER A 85 6.29 -11.11 21.83
CA SER A 85 7.52 -11.58 22.46
C SER A 85 8.22 -12.69 21.65
N SER A 86 7.47 -13.41 20.80
CA SER A 86 7.94 -14.59 20.07
C SER A 86 8.07 -14.39 18.56
N HIS A 87 7.45 -13.35 18.00
CA HIS A 87 7.41 -13.08 16.56
C HIS A 87 7.93 -11.67 16.25
N ARG A 88 8.50 -11.50 15.05
CA ARG A 88 8.82 -10.18 14.49
C ARG A 88 7.61 -9.70 13.68
N VAL A 89 6.88 -8.74 14.22
CA VAL A 89 5.77 -8.07 13.53
C VAL A 89 6.23 -6.69 13.07
N ASP A 90 5.69 -6.20 11.96
CA ASP A 90 5.98 -4.87 11.45
C ASP A 90 5.03 -3.83 12.06
N GLU A 91 3.76 -4.21 12.31
CA GLU A 91 2.73 -3.33 12.87
C GLU A 91 1.77 -4.11 13.81
N VAL A 92 1.09 -3.38 14.70
CA VAL A 92 0.06 -3.91 15.61
C VAL A 92 -1.22 -3.12 15.39
N LEU A 93 -2.32 -3.83 15.17
CA LEU A 93 -3.67 -3.28 15.08
C LEU A 93 -4.48 -3.78 16.28
N LEU A 94 -5.02 -2.85 17.07
CA LEU A 94 -5.83 -3.12 18.25
C LEU A 94 -7.18 -2.45 18.05
N ASP A 95 -8.26 -3.22 18.16
CA ASP A 95 -9.61 -2.69 18.30
C ASP A 95 -10.02 -2.66 19.78
N TYR A 96 -10.92 -1.74 20.16
CA TYR A 96 -11.29 -1.43 21.55
C TYR A 96 -12.71 -1.83 21.95
#